data_AF-A0A8B0SSG7-F1
#
_entry.id   AF-A0A8B0SSG7-F1
#
_cell.length_a   1.000
_cell.length_b   1.000
_cell.length_c   1.000
_cell.angle_alpha   90.00
_cell.angle_beta   90.00
_cell.angle_gamma   90.00
#
_symmetry.space_group_name_H-M   'P 1'
#
loop_
_entity.id
_entity.type
_entity.pdbx_description
1 polymer ?
#
loop_
_entity_poly.entity_id
_entity_poly.type
_entity_poly.pdbx_seq_one_letter_code
_entity_poly.pdbx_strand_id
1 'polypeptide(L)'
;MLQRLPVGIQTFSELRSRDCLYVDKTEAIHHLITLGKYFFLSRPRRFGKSLLLSTIKEIYQGNRALFDGLWIADQWDWGKVHPVIHLSFASMGYRDLGLDAAIRLQLQSLANDYGIHSDNSGSIARIFAELLEKLAKQHGNVVLLIDEYDKPLIDYLDDIPQAKANQQVMKTFYSVLKDSDPHLEFLLITGVSKFSRVSIFSDLNNLFDLTMDYSAATLLGYTQTELEQYFEPYMPAVQKRLKVDRETLLGQLRYWYNGYRWDLESSVYNPYSILSFFQAQAFRNFWFESGTPTFLPKLMHRDKVYRLDKFKVDELMLGNYDLETLQLIPVMFQTGYLTLQSQDKHGMYWLDYPNREVRRSMLIFLMSEWAHVEPAYATPMVAQLNDAFDDNDVPAVIEVMKTVFKKIPYQIFIKDREAYYHSLIYLTFFYLGQFAQAEVNENNGRVDCVVKTPTHIYILEFKLDKTAQVAMAQIKGRDYAGAFRDDPRPKVLVGINFSSELKSVDDWVMEVAP
;
A
#
# COMPACT_ATOMS: atom_id res chain seq x y z
N MET A 1 -0.25 -16.96 -30.10
CA MET A 1 -0.20 -17.66 -28.81
C MET A 1 -0.44 -16.65 -27.70
N LEU A 2 -1.01 -17.05 -26.58
CA LEU A 2 -1.21 -16.15 -25.43
C LEU A 2 0.16 -15.85 -24.79
N GLN A 3 0.48 -14.58 -24.56
CA GLN A 3 1.75 -14.18 -23.92
C GLN A 3 1.82 -14.69 -22.48
N ARG A 4 3.04 -14.87 -21.96
CA ARG A 4 3.22 -15.31 -20.56
C ARG A 4 3.01 -14.15 -19.61
N LEU A 5 2.37 -14.38 -18.46
CA LEU A 5 2.26 -13.36 -17.41
C LEU A 5 3.60 -13.22 -16.67
N PRO A 6 4.21 -12.01 -16.59
CA PRO A 6 5.54 -11.80 -15.98
C PRO A 6 5.49 -11.73 -14.44
N VAL A 7 4.83 -12.68 -13.77
CA VAL A 7 4.75 -12.68 -12.30
C VAL A 7 6.17 -12.83 -11.72
N GLY A 8 6.64 -11.79 -11.03
CA GLY A 8 7.95 -11.76 -10.39
C GLY A 8 9.11 -11.30 -11.29
N ILE A 9 8.90 -11.09 -12.59
CA ILE A 9 9.93 -10.56 -13.49
C ILE A 9 9.96 -9.03 -13.37
N GLN A 10 11.12 -8.48 -13.02
CA GLN A 10 11.34 -7.03 -12.86
C GLN A 10 12.30 -6.45 -13.89
N THR A 11 12.96 -7.31 -14.68
CA THR A 11 13.92 -6.91 -15.71
C THR A 11 13.19 -6.78 -17.05
N PHE A 12 13.23 -5.61 -17.66
CA PHE A 12 12.54 -5.34 -18.94
C PHE A 12 13.06 -6.22 -20.08
N SER A 13 14.39 -6.34 -20.23
CA SER A 13 15.00 -7.20 -21.26
C SER A 13 14.64 -8.68 -21.10
N GLU A 14 14.54 -9.19 -19.87
CA GLU A 14 14.07 -10.56 -19.60
C GLU A 14 12.59 -10.72 -19.98
N LEU A 15 11.75 -9.75 -19.62
CA LEU A 15 10.32 -9.75 -19.95
C LEU A 15 10.12 -9.80 -21.47
N ARG A 16 10.82 -8.96 -22.22
CA ARG A 16 10.71 -8.89 -23.68
C ARG A 16 11.26 -10.14 -24.37
N SER A 17 12.43 -10.64 -23.96
CA SER A 17 13.03 -11.84 -24.55
C SER A 17 12.23 -13.13 -24.31
N ARG A 18 11.38 -13.16 -23.28
CA ARG A 18 10.51 -14.31 -22.96
C ARG A 18 9.10 -14.21 -23.54
N ASP A 19 8.82 -13.21 -24.38
CA ASP A 19 7.47 -12.92 -24.92
C ASP A 19 6.41 -12.87 -23.80
N CYS A 20 6.76 -12.16 -22.73
CA CYS A 20 5.83 -11.89 -21.63
C CYS A 20 4.95 -10.68 -21.96
N LEU A 21 3.74 -10.66 -21.38
CA LEU A 21 2.83 -9.53 -21.43
C LEU A 21 3.51 -8.29 -20.83
N TYR A 22 3.56 -7.20 -21.60
CA TYR A 22 3.98 -5.88 -21.13
C TYR A 22 2.84 -4.89 -21.37
N VAL A 23 2.39 -4.21 -20.32
CA VAL A 23 1.48 -3.08 -20.47
C VAL A 23 2.33 -1.87 -20.82
N ASP A 24 2.16 -1.34 -22.02
CA ASP A 24 3.03 -0.29 -22.53
C ASP A 24 2.83 1.04 -21.77
N LYS A 25 3.87 1.46 -21.07
CA LYS A 25 3.96 2.76 -20.35
C LYS A 25 4.94 3.72 -21.03
N THR A 26 5.45 3.38 -22.21
CA THR A 26 6.62 4.05 -22.77
C THR A 26 6.34 5.48 -23.23
N GLU A 27 5.08 5.84 -23.52
CA GLU A 27 4.66 7.23 -23.72
C GLU A 27 4.83 8.09 -22.46
N ALA A 28 4.34 7.61 -21.31
CA ALA A 28 4.50 8.31 -20.04
C ALA A 28 5.98 8.36 -19.60
N ILE A 29 6.75 7.31 -19.88
CA ILE A 29 8.20 7.29 -19.64
C ILE A 29 8.90 8.33 -20.51
N HIS A 30 8.55 8.41 -21.80
CA HIS A 30 9.11 9.41 -22.71
C HIS A 30 8.81 10.83 -22.24
N HIS A 31 7.58 11.10 -21.81
CA HIS A 31 7.23 12.39 -21.22
C HIS A 31 8.08 12.72 -19.99
N LEU A 32 8.23 11.75 -19.07
CA LEU A 32 9.05 11.92 -17.87
C LEU A 32 10.52 12.27 -18.18
N ILE A 33 11.17 11.49 -19.06
CA ILE A 33 12.59 11.67 -19.38
C ILE A 33 12.88 12.91 -20.24
N THR A 34 11.84 13.51 -20.85
CA THR A 34 11.96 14.76 -21.62
C THR A 34 11.53 16.00 -20.82
N LEU A 35 10.77 15.82 -19.73
CA LEU A 35 10.27 16.90 -18.88
C LEU A 35 11.38 17.58 -18.06
N GLY A 36 12.33 16.79 -17.56
CA GLY A 36 13.35 17.28 -16.63
C GLY A 36 14.39 16.22 -16.31
N LYS A 37 15.19 16.53 -15.28
CA LYS A 37 16.41 15.77 -14.99
C LYS A 37 16.41 15.05 -13.64
N TYR A 38 15.83 15.65 -12.60
CA TYR A 38 15.96 15.16 -11.23
C TYR A 38 14.60 14.79 -10.66
N PHE A 39 14.35 13.50 -10.50
CA PHE A 39 13.06 12.99 -10.08
C PHE A 39 13.14 12.02 -8.90
N PHE A 40 12.09 12.08 -8.10
CA PHE A 40 11.82 11.14 -7.02
C PHE A 40 10.42 10.57 -7.20
N LEU A 41 10.28 9.26 -7.02
CA LEU A 41 9.00 8.58 -7.09
C LEU A 41 8.86 7.55 -5.98
N SER A 42 7.92 7.82 -5.06
CA SER A 42 7.48 6.82 -4.09
C SER A 42 6.22 6.13 -4.56
N ARG A 43 6.24 4.80 -4.53
CA ARG A 43 5.05 3.95 -4.71
C ARG A 43 5.14 2.75 -3.78
N PRO A 44 4.01 2.13 -3.41
CA PRO A 44 4.03 0.93 -2.60
C PRO A 44 4.84 -0.21 -3.22
N ARG A 45 5.15 -1.24 -2.42
CA ARG A 45 5.83 -2.45 -2.91
C ARG A 45 5.04 -3.08 -4.06
N ARG A 46 5.75 -3.76 -4.97
CA ARG A 46 5.15 -4.50 -6.10
C ARG A 46 4.33 -3.66 -7.10
N PHE A 47 4.53 -2.33 -7.14
CA PHE A 47 3.91 -1.45 -8.14
C PHE A 47 4.65 -1.32 -9.48
N GLY A 48 5.80 -1.99 -9.64
CA GLY A 48 6.56 -1.96 -10.89
C GLY A 48 7.68 -0.91 -10.95
N LYS A 49 8.10 -0.32 -9.82
CA LYS A 49 9.22 0.64 -9.76
C LYS A 49 10.50 0.11 -10.40
N SER A 50 10.93 -1.10 -10.04
CA SER A 50 12.13 -1.73 -10.60
C SER A 50 11.99 -2.02 -12.10
N LEU A 51 10.78 -2.37 -12.57
CA LEU A 51 10.51 -2.56 -14.00
C LEU A 51 10.56 -1.24 -14.76
N LEU A 52 10.05 -0.15 -14.19
CA LEU A 52 10.18 1.20 -14.73
C LEU A 52 11.65 1.60 -14.88
N LEU A 53 12.46 1.45 -13.81
CA LEU A 53 13.89 1.72 -13.86
C LEU A 53 14.61 0.85 -14.90
N SER A 54 14.29 -0.45 -14.94
CA SER A 54 14.84 -1.34 -15.95
C SER A 54 14.42 -0.93 -17.37
N THR A 55 13.23 -0.40 -17.58
CA THR A 55 12.78 0.07 -18.90
C THR A 55 13.56 1.33 -19.29
N ILE A 56 13.68 2.31 -18.39
CA ILE A 56 14.46 3.54 -18.60
C ILE A 56 15.92 3.23 -18.90
N LYS A 57 16.52 2.29 -18.16
CA LYS A 57 17.88 1.81 -18.42
C LYS A 57 18.05 1.37 -19.88
N GLU A 58 17.13 0.53 -20.37
CA GLU A 58 17.22 -0.07 -21.71
C GLU A 58 16.97 0.98 -22.82
N ILE A 59 16.16 2.01 -22.56
CA ILE A 59 15.98 3.18 -23.44
C ILE A 59 17.31 3.93 -23.60
N TYR A 60 17.92 4.34 -22.48
CA TYR A 60 19.16 5.12 -22.49
C TYR A 60 20.39 4.33 -22.94
N GLN A 61 20.36 2.99 -22.85
CA GLN A 61 21.38 2.13 -23.42
C GLN A 61 21.22 1.89 -24.93
N GLY A 62 20.16 2.42 -25.55
CA GLY A 62 19.95 2.32 -27.00
C GLY A 62 19.46 0.96 -27.49
N ASN A 63 18.88 0.13 -26.61
CA ASN A 63 18.48 -1.26 -26.94
C ASN A 63 17.15 -1.33 -27.73
N ARG A 64 17.09 -0.66 -28.89
CA ARG A 64 15.88 -0.48 -29.73
C ARG A 64 15.06 -1.74 -29.94
N ALA A 65 15.71 -2.87 -30.22
CA ALA A 65 15.02 -4.13 -30.53
C ALA A 65 14.09 -4.61 -29.39
N LEU A 66 14.36 -4.23 -28.14
CA LEU A 66 13.48 -4.56 -27.01
C LEU A 66 12.15 -3.80 -27.06
N PHE A 67 12.10 -2.68 -27.78
CA PHE A 67 10.96 -1.76 -27.84
C PHE A 67 10.09 -1.95 -29.08
N ASP A 68 10.40 -2.93 -29.94
CA ASP A 68 9.58 -3.21 -31.13
C ASP A 68 8.11 -3.43 -30.76
N GLY A 69 7.22 -2.66 -31.41
CA GLY A 69 5.79 -2.67 -31.15
C GLY A 69 5.32 -1.87 -29.92
N LEU A 70 6.23 -1.16 -29.24
CA LEU A 70 5.90 -0.20 -28.18
C LEU A 70 5.91 1.23 -28.72
N TRP A 71 5.16 2.13 -28.08
CA TRP A 71 4.99 3.51 -28.51
C TRP A 71 6.32 4.26 -28.71
N ILE A 72 7.27 4.08 -27.79
CA ILE A 72 8.55 4.81 -27.82
C ILE A 72 9.49 4.40 -28.96
N ALA A 73 9.25 3.26 -29.62
CA ALA A 73 10.11 2.75 -30.69
C ALA A 73 10.38 3.78 -31.79
N ASP A 74 9.37 4.58 -32.11
CA ASP A 74 9.41 5.61 -33.16
C ASP A 74 9.54 7.04 -32.62
N GLN A 75 9.61 7.20 -31.30
CA GLN A 75 9.58 8.51 -30.62
C GLN A 75 10.91 8.86 -29.94
N TRP A 76 11.89 7.95 -29.95
CA TRP A 76 13.19 8.13 -29.31
C TRP A 76 14.34 8.11 -30.32
N ASP A 77 15.33 8.97 -30.09
CA ASP A 77 16.60 8.92 -30.81
C ASP A 77 17.48 7.82 -30.23
N TRP A 78 17.42 6.63 -30.85
CA TRP A 78 18.21 5.46 -30.45
C TRP A 78 19.73 5.64 -30.64
N GLY A 79 20.19 6.69 -31.33
CA GLY A 79 21.60 7.07 -31.38
C GLY A 79 22.09 7.74 -30.09
N LYS A 80 21.17 8.27 -29.27
CA LYS A 80 21.47 8.91 -27.98
C LYS A 80 21.66 7.86 -26.88
N VAL A 81 22.88 7.34 -26.79
CA VAL A 81 23.29 6.34 -25.80
C VAL A 81 24.04 7.00 -24.65
N HIS A 82 23.71 6.60 -23.42
CA HIS A 82 24.32 7.11 -22.19
C HIS A 82 24.81 5.96 -21.29
N PRO A 83 25.90 6.16 -20.50
CA PRO A 83 26.24 5.24 -19.43
C PRO A 83 25.15 5.29 -18.35
N VAL A 84 24.69 4.11 -17.93
CA VAL A 84 23.64 3.96 -16.91
C VAL A 84 24.23 3.34 -15.65
N ILE A 85 24.11 4.05 -14.53
CA ILE A 85 24.35 3.50 -13.20
C ILE A 85 22.98 3.12 -12.61
N HIS A 86 22.79 1.83 -12.34
CA HIS A 86 21.61 1.34 -11.63
C HIS A 86 22.03 0.75 -10.28
N LEU A 87 21.66 1.43 -9.19
CA LEU A 87 21.94 1.02 -7.82
C LEU A 87 20.65 0.53 -7.16
N SER A 88 20.64 -0.71 -6.66
CA SER A 88 19.55 -1.23 -5.84
C SER A 88 20.05 -1.48 -4.42
N PHE A 89 19.49 -0.75 -3.45
CA PHE A 89 19.79 -0.99 -2.04
C PHE A 89 19.21 -2.33 -1.57
N ALA A 90 18.25 -2.90 -2.29
CA ALA A 90 17.67 -4.22 -1.99
C ALA A 90 18.67 -5.36 -1.93
N SER A 91 19.66 -5.31 -2.80
CA SER A 91 20.67 -6.34 -2.99
C SER A 91 22.00 -6.01 -2.31
N MET A 92 22.12 -4.84 -1.67
CA MET A 92 23.33 -4.46 -0.96
C MET A 92 23.39 -5.23 0.35
N GLY A 93 24.43 -6.03 0.58
CA GLY A 93 24.66 -6.81 1.80
C GLY A 93 24.97 -5.96 3.05
N TYR A 94 24.33 -4.79 3.21
CA TYR A 94 24.60 -3.84 4.28
C TYR A 94 24.25 -4.36 5.67
N ARG A 95 23.41 -5.40 5.78
CA ARG A 95 23.08 -6.02 7.06
C ARG A 95 24.30 -6.69 7.69
N ASP A 96 25.17 -7.25 6.88
CA ASP A 96 26.38 -7.95 7.32
C ASP A 96 27.61 -7.03 7.30
N LEU A 97 27.71 -6.17 6.28
CA LEU A 97 28.90 -5.36 6.01
C LEU A 97 28.87 -3.95 6.64
N GLY A 98 27.68 -3.46 6.97
CA GLY A 98 27.42 -2.03 7.17
C GLY A 98 27.21 -1.29 5.83
N LEU A 99 26.40 -0.23 5.88
CA LEU A 99 25.95 0.47 4.66
C LEU A 99 27.09 1.13 3.88
N ASP A 100 28.04 1.77 4.56
CA ASP A 100 29.18 2.45 3.92
C ASP A 100 30.03 1.46 3.11
N ALA A 101 30.39 0.32 3.71
CA ALA A 101 31.16 -0.72 3.05
C ALA A 101 30.39 -1.36 1.87
N ALA A 102 29.09 -1.60 2.04
CA ALA A 102 28.25 -2.16 0.98
C ALA A 102 28.17 -1.22 -0.25
N ILE A 103 28.02 0.09 -0.03
CA ILE A 103 28.03 1.08 -1.12
C ILE A 103 29.39 1.08 -1.83
N ARG A 104 30.51 1.05 -1.08
CA ARG A 104 31.86 1.01 -1.68
C ARG A 104 32.05 -0.17 -2.62
N LEU A 105 31.66 -1.37 -2.18
CA LEU A 105 31.77 -2.57 -3.00
C LEU A 105 30.94 -2.45 -4.29
N GLN A 106 29.73 -1.88 -4.18
CA GLN A 106 28.88 -1.68 -5.35
C GLN A 106 29.49 -0.67 -6.34
N LEU A 107 30.02 0.46 -5.84
CA LEU A 107 30.69 1.45 -6.69
C LEU A 107 31.95 0.87 -7.36
N GLN A 108 32.70 0.04 -6.64
CA GLN A 108 33.88 -0.63 -7.20
C GLN A 108 33.48 -1.64 -8.29
N SER A 109 32.41 -2.41 -8.08
CA SER A 109 31.89 -3.31 -9.12
C SER A 109 31.49 -2.54 -10.37
N LEU A 110 30.76 -1.43 -10.21
CA LEU A 110 30.36 -0.58 -11.34
C LEU A 110 31.56 0.02 -12.06
N ALA A 111 32.57 0.50 -11.33
CA ALA A 111 33.79 1.02 -11.92
C ALA A 111 34.48 -0.06 -12.77
N ASN A 112 34.56 -1.29 -12.26
CA ASN A 112 35.13 -2.42 -13.00
C ASN A 112 34.32 -2.78 -14.25
N ASP A 113 32.98 -2.77 -14.17
CA ASP A 113 32.09 -3.06 -15.31
C ASP A 113 32.30 -2.08 -16.48
N TYR A 114 32.61 -0.82 -16.17
CA TYR A 114 32.93 0.21 -17.15
C TYR A 114 34.44 0.34 -17.46
N GLY A 115 35.30 -0.51 -16.87
CA GLY A 115 36.75 -0.44 -17.07
C GLY A 115 37.41 0.82 -16.49
N ILE A 116 36.80 1.44 -15.48
CA ILE A 116 37.29 2.64 -14.82
C ILE A 116 38.18 2.27 -13.64
N HIS A 117 39.41 2.78 -13.65
CA HIS A 117 40.27 2.75 -12.49
C HIS A 117 39.86 3.87 -11.51
N SER A 118 39.26 3.50 -10.38
CA SER A 118 38.95 4.42 -9.28
C SER A 118 39.98 4.30 -8.16
N ASP A 119 40.38 5.45 -7.61
CA ASP A 119 41.10 5.45 -6.33
C ASP A 119 40.09 5.21 -5.20
N ASN A 120 40.03 3.97 -4.73
CA ASN A 120 39.11 3.58 -3.65
C ASN A 120 39.52 4.10 -2.27
N SER A 121 40.55 4.96 -2.18
CA SER A 121 40.91 5.66 -0.97
C SER A 121 40.03 6.91 -0.75
N GLY A 122 39.54 7.09 0.48
CA GLY A 122 38.74 8.26 0.88
C GLY A 122 37.29 7.94 1.23
N SER A 123 36.44 8.98 1.25
CA SER A 123 35.01 8.84 1.56
C SER A 123 34.22 8.27 0.37
N ILE A 124 33.07 7.63 0.65
CA ILE A 124 32.16 7.14 -0.41
C ILE A 124 31.69 8.25 -1.35
N ALA A 125 31.53 9.46 -0.82
CA ALA A 125 31.22 10.67 -1.57
C ALA A 125 32.26 10.90 -2.69
N ARG A 126 33.55 10.91 -2.32
CA ARG A 126 34.64 11.16 -3.28
C ARG A 126 34.70 10.08 -4.36
N ILE A 127 34.58 8.81 -3.95
CA ILE A 127 34.60 7.67 -4.88
C ILE A 127 33.44 7.79 -5.88
N PHE A 128 32.25 8.15 -5.40
CA PHE A 128 31.09 8.29 -6.26
C PHE A 128 31.20 9.47 -7.23
N ALA A 129 31.64 10.64 -6.76
CA ALA A 129 31.88 11.81 -7.60
C ALA A 129 32.91 11.52 -8.70
N GLU A 130 34.03 10.87 -8.33
CA GLU A 130 35.08 10.49 -9.27
C GLU A 130 34.56 9.51 -10.34
N LEU A 131 33.73 8.54 -9.94
CA LEU A 131 33.09 7.60 -10.88
C LEU A 131 32.19 8.34 -11.88
N LEU A 132 31.32 9.24 -11.40
CA LEU A 132 30.43 10.04 -12.26
C LEU A 132 31.21 10.90 -13.24
N GLU A 133 32.24 11.60 -12.77
CA GLU A 133 33.10 12.45 -13.61
C GLU A 133 33.82 11.64 -14.68
N LYS A 134 34.42 10.50 -14.31
CA LYS A 134 35.15 9.64 -15.25
C LYS A 134 34.23 9.01 -16.29
N LEU A 135 33.06 8.52 -15.89
CA LEU A 135 32.05 8.01 -16.83
C LEU A 135 31.60 9.10 -17.80
N ALA A 136 31.29 10.30 -17.29
CA ALA A 136 30.85 11.42 -18.11
C ALA A 136 31.89 11.79 -19.17
N LYS A 137 33.18 11.82 -18.80
CA LYS A 137 34.28 12.11 -19.73
C LYS A 137 34.48 11.03 -20.80
N GLN A 138 34.26 9.76 -20.47
CA GLN A 138 34.55 8.64 -21.37
C GLN A 138 33.36 8.22 -22.24
N HIS A 139 32.14 8.36 -21.72
CA HIS A 139 30.94 7.77 -22.31
C HIS A 139 29.77 8.77 -22.48
N GLY A 140 29.94 10.02 -22.04
CA GLY A 140 28.86 11.02 -22.02
C GLY A 140 28.08 11.02 -20.69
N ASN A 141 27.20 11.99 -20.52
CA ASN A 141 26.50 12.25 -19.26
C ASN A 141 25.76 11.02 -18.73
N VAL A 142 25.84 10.80 -17.42
CA VAL A 142 25.38 9.58 -16.73
C VAL A 142 23.90 9.62 -16.43
N VAL A 143 23.22 8.51 -16.69
CA VAL A 143 21.86 8.25 -16.21
C VAL A 143 21.97 7.49 -14.89
N LEU A 144 21.51 8.10 -13.81
CA LEU A 144 21.56 7.55 -12.46
C LEU A 144 20.17 7.07 -12.02
N LEU A 145 20.04 5.77 -11.80
CA LEU A 145 18.82 5.11 -11.36
C LEU A 145 19.07 4.48 -9.99
N ILE A 146 18.30 4.89 -8.98
CA ILE A 146 18.46 4.42 -7.61
C ILE A 146 17.15 3.77 -7.16
N ASP A 147 17.20 2.47 -6.88
CA ASP A 147 16.06 1.69 -6.41
C ASP A 147 16.12 1.36 -4.91
N GLU A 148 14.94 1.32 -4.30
CA GLU A 148 14.70 1.08 -2.88
C GLU A 148 15.61 1.90 -1.95
N TYR A 149 15.78 3.20 -2.22
CA TYR A 149 16.70 4.08 -1.48
C TYR A 149 16.48 4.03 0.04
N ASP A 150 15.23 3.84 0.47
CA ASP A 150 14.76 3.88 1.85
C ASP A 150 14.92 2.56 2.60
N LYS A 151 15.29 1.47 1.92
CA LYS A 151 15.41 0.14 2.52
C LYS A 151 16.39 0.05 3.69
N PRO A 152 17.59 0.67 3.64
CA PRO A 152 18.52 0.67 4.78
C PRO A 152 17.98 1.41 6.00
N LEU A 153 16.90 2.20 5.87
CA LEU A 153 16.22 2.81 7.00
C LEU A 153 15.05 1.95 7.47
N ILE A 154 14.23 1.47 6.53
CA ILE A 154 13.05 0.63 6.81
C ILE A 154 13.42 -0.63 7.60
N ASP A 155 14.52 -1.26 7.21
CA ASP A 155 14.98 -2.50 7.84
C ASP A 155 15.38 -2.34 9.31
N TYR A 156 15.63 -1.11 9.75
CA TYR A 156 16.07 -0.78 11.11
C TYR A 156 15.08 0.16 11.81
N LEU A 157 13.80 0.20 11.42
CA LEU A 157 12.80 1.00 12.14
C LEU A 157 12.58 0.53 13.59
N ASP A 158 12.95 -0.71 13.90
CA ASP A 158 12.97 -1.25 15.27
C ASP A 158 14.29 -0.95 16.01
N ASP A 159 15.30 -0.37 15.34
CA ASP A 159 16.61 0.03 15.86
C ASP A 159 16.96 1.45 15.35
N ILE A 160 16.32 2.45 15.98
CA ILE A 160 16.45 3.86 15.60
C ILE A 160 17.92 4.34 15.58
N PRO A 161 18.80 3.98 16.54
CA PRO A 161 20.23 4.30 16.45
C PRO A 161 20.89 3.83 15.15
N GLN A 162 20.66 2.57 14.74
CA GLN A 162 21.22 2.04 13.49
C GLN A 162 20.59 2.70 12.26
N ALA A 163 19.28 2.95 12.26
CA ALA A 163 18.61 3.69 11.19
C ALA A 163 19.20 5.10 11.02
N LYS A 164 19.50 5.81 12.12
CA LYS A 164 20.18 7.13 12.08
C LYS A 164 21.61 7.04 11.56
N ALA A 165 22.37 6.02 11.95
CA ALA A 165 23.71 5.79 11.41
C ALA A 165 23.66 5.58 9.88
N ASN A 166 22.72 4.77 9.40
CA ASN A 166 22.49 4.56 7.97
C ASN A 166 22.06 5.84 7.26
N GLN A 167 21.18 6.64 7.88
CA GLN A 167 20.77 7.94 7.35
C GLN A 167 21.98 8.88 7.14
N GLN A 168 22.95 8.89 8.07
CA GLN A 168 24.15 9.72 7.94
C GLN A 168 25.08 9.25 6.80
N VAL A 169 25.20 7.94 6.60
CA VAL A 169 25.92 7.36 5.45
C VAL A 169 25.23 7.78 4.15
N MET A 170 23.90 7.69 4.08
CA MET A 170 23.13 8.10 2.91
C MET A 170 23.29 9.59 2.59
N LYS A 171 23.23 10.48 3.61
CA LYS A 171 23.52 11.92 3.43
C LYS A 171 24.88 12.15 2.78
N THR A 172 25.89 11.46 3.29
CA THR A 172 27.26 11.54 2.76
C THR A 172 27.33 11.03 1.31
N PHE A 173 26.61 9.95 0.99
CA PHE A 173 26.59 9.40 -0.35
C PHE A 173 25.94 10.34 -1.37
N TYR A 174 24.80 10.95 -1.03
CA TYR A 174 24.03 11.79 -1.95
C TYR A 174 24.52 13.23 -2.07
N SER A 175 25.34 13.72 -1.13
CA SER A 175 25.80 15.12 -1.11
C SER A 175 26.52 15.56 -2.39
N VAL A 176 27.17 14.62 -3.09
CA VAL A 176 27.94 14.92 -4.32
C VAL A 176 27.08 15.15 -5.55
N LEU A 177 25.79 14.76 -5.51
CA LEU A 177 24.93 14.83 -6.68
C LEU A 177 24.66 16.26 -7.16
N LYS A 178 24.67 17.23 -6.24
CA LYS A 178 24.51 18.66 -6.59
C LYS A 178 25.64 19.14 -7.48
N ASP A 179 26.88 18.89 -7.08
CA ASP A 179 28.07 19.32 -7.82
C ASP A 179 28.34 18.46 -9.06
N SER A 180 27.74 17.26 -9.11
CA SER A 180 27.80 16.35 -10.25
C SER A 180 26.80 16.69 -11.36
N ASP A 181 26.04 17.79 -11.26
CA ASP A 181 25.06 18.18 -12.28
C ASP A 181 25.61 18.18 -13.72
N PRO A 182 26.80 18.74 -14.01
CA PRO A 182 27.36 18.71 -15.36
C PRO A 182 27.63 17.31 -15.92
N HIS A 183 27.68 16.29 -15.06
CA HIS A 183 27.99 14.91 -15.40
C HIS A 183 26.75 14.01 -15.48
N LEU A 184 25.57 14.52 -15.12
CA LEU A 184 24.32 13.77 -15.12
C LEU A 184 23.48 14.13 -16.35
N GLU A 185 22.82 13.12 -16.94
CA GLU A 185 21.78 13.29 -17.96
C GLU A 185 20.40 13.23 -17.31
N PHE A 186 20.22 12.27 -16.40
CA PHE A 186 18.93 11.98 -15.75
C PHE A 186 19.17 11.29 -14.39
N LEU A 187 18.34 11.62 -13.41
CA LEU A 187 18.31 11.01 -12.08
C LEU A 187 16.86 10.62 -11.75
N LEU A 188 16.63 9.34 -11.45
CA LEU A 188 15.39 8.88 -10.83
C LEU A 188 15.71 8.05 -9.58
N ILE A 189 15.15 8.48 -8.45
CA ILE A 189 15.21 7.77 -7.17
C ILE A 189 13.83 7.20 -6.85
N THR A 190 13.77 5.90 -6.55
CA THR A 190 12.55 5.19 -6.19
C THR A 190 12.61 4.60 -4.78
N GLY A 191 11.47 4.57 -4.11
CA GLY A 191 11.31 3.99 -2.77
C GLY A 191 9.87 3.62 -2.46
N VAL A 192 9.64 3.09 -1.26
CA VAL A 192 8.28 2.80 -0.72
C VAL A 192 7.78 3.96 0.13
N SER A 193 8.68 4.70 0.75
CA SER A 193 8.41 5.76 1.70
C SER A 193 9.20 7.00 1.35
N LYS A 194 8.79 8.13 1.90
CA LYS A 194 9.50 9.40 1.82
C LYS A 194 10.23 9.69 3.12
N PHE A 195 10.89 8.69 3.72
CA PHE A 195 11.65 8.94 4.95
C PHE A 195 12.68 10.03 4.68
N SER A 196 12.48 11.18 5.35
CA SER A 196 13.46 12.24 5.50
C SER A 196 14.08 12.75 4.19
N ARG A 197 13.26 13.05 3.16
CA ARG A 197 13.71 13.77 1.95
C ARG A 197 14.46 15.06 2.33
N VAL A 198 13.95 15.80 3.31
CA VAL A 198 14.58 17.03 3.84
C VAL A 198 15.92 16.76 4.53
N SER A 199 16.16 15.55 5.03
CA SER A 199 17.40 15.24 5.75
C SER A 199 18.46 14.55 4.88
N ILE A 200 18.07 13.61 4.01
CA ILE A 200 18.98 12.83 3.16
C ILE A 200 19.37 13.60 1.90
N PHE A 201 18.39 14.32 1.34
CA PHE A 201 18.52 15.08 0.12
C PHE A 201 18.54 16.59 0.43
N SER A 202 18.98 16.99 1.62
CA SER A 202 19.05 18.41 2.04
C SER A 202 19.87 19.25 1.04
N ASP A 203 20.90 18.65 0.46
CA ASP A 203 21.79 19.30 -0.51
C ASP A 203 21.26 19.24 -1.95
N LEU A 204 20.19 18.47 -2.20
CA LEU A 204 19.51 18.24 -3.48
C LEU A 204 18.17 19.00 -3.54
N ASN A 205 18.27 20.32 -3.57
CA ASN A 205 17.10 21.22 -3.59
C ASN A 205 16.31 21.21 -4.92
N ASN A 206 16.78 20.52 -5.95
CA ASN A 206 16.22 20.44 -7.30
C ASN A 206 15.48 19.13 -7.60
N LEU A 207 15.35 18.22 -6.62
CA LEU A 207 14.66 16.94 -6.80
C LEU A 207 13.14 17.16 -6.90
N PHE A 208 12.51 16.82 -8.03
CA PHE A 208 11.05 16.93 -8.19
C PHE A 208 10.35 15.65 -7.74
N ASP A 209 9.34 15.76 -6.88
CA ASP A 209 8.63 14.60 -6.31
C ASP A 209 7.35 14.31 -7.08
N LEU A 210 7.40 13.23 -7.86
CA LEU A 210 6.32 12.75 -8.71
C LEU A 210 5.23 11.99 -7.95
N THR A 211 5.39 11.79 -6.63
CA THR A 211 4.54 10.85 -5.90
C THR A 211 3.06 11.23 -5.94
N MET A 212 2.72 12.51 -5.83
CA MET A 212 1.34 13.01 -5.94
C MET A 212 1.15 13.91 -7.16
N ASP A 213 2.13 13.93 -8.07
CA ASP A 213 2.01 14.69 -9.31
C ASP A 213 1.12 13.94 -10.30
N TYR A 214 0.18 14.66 -10.91
CA TYR A 214 -0.82 14.09 -11.82
C TYR A 214 -0.16 13.43 -13.04
N SER A 215 0.99 13.94 -13.52
CA SER A 215 1.69 13.39 -14.68
C SER A 215 2.22 11.96 -14.44
N ALA A 216 2.42 11.58 -13.17
CA ALA A 216 2.91 10.27 -12.76
C ALA A 216 1.83 9.41 -12.09
N ALA A 217 0.56 9.87 -12.04
CA ALA A 217 -0.53 9.16 -11.36
C ALA A 217 -0.73 7.74 -11.91
N THR A 218 -0.59 7.56 -13.22
CA THR A 218 -0.77 6.28 -13.93
C THR A 218 0.52 5.70 -14.50
N LEU A 219 1.67 6.32 -14.23
CA LEU A 219 3.00 5.84 -14.67
C LEU A 219 3.29 4.41 -14.17
N LEU A 220 2.76 4.08 -13.00
CA LEU A 220 2.81 2.76 -12.37
C LEU A 220 1.40 2.31 -12.01
N GLY A 221 1.18 0.98 -11.96
CA GLY A 221 -0.16 0.42 -11.86
C GLY A 221 -0.83 0.26 -13.22
N TYR A 222 -1.96 -0.46 -13.24
CA TYR A 222 -2.78 -0.59 -14.44
C TYR A 222 -4.05 0.24 -14.30
N THR A 223 -4.43 0.99 -15.31
CA THR A 223 -5.74 1.64 -15.38
C THR A 223 -6.82 0.62 -15.72
N GLN A 224 -8.09 1.00 -15.60
CA GLN A 224 -9.21 0.16 -16.07
C GLN A 224 -9.09 -0.14 -17.57
N THR A 225 -8.77 0.86 -18.37
CA THR A 225 -8.62 0.74 -19.83
C THR A 225 -7.48 -0.22 -20.19
N GLU A 226 -6.33 -0.09 -19.51
CA GLU A 226 -5.19 -0.98 -19.73
C GLU A 226 -5.50 -2.42 -19.32
N LEU A 227 -6.21 -2.61 -18.20
CA LEU A 227 -6.66 -3.93 -17.78
C LEU A 227 -7.53 -4.57 -18.86
N GLU A 228 -8.54 -3.85 -19.34
CA GLU A 228 -9.47 -4.35 -20.36
C GLU A 228 -8.78 -4.64 -21.69
N GLN A 229 -7.84 -3.79 -22.11
CA GLN A 229 -7.11 -3.94 -23.37
C GLN A 229 -6.09 -5.10 -23.31
N TYR A 230 -5.17 -5.08 -22.35
CA TYR A 230 -4.03 -6.00 -22.33
C TYR A 230 -4.38 -7.37 -21.77
N PHE A 231 -5.39 -7.46 -20.88
CA PHE A 231 -5.78 -8.72 -20.27
C PHE A 231 -6.98 -9.38 -20.94
N GLU A 232 -7.58 -8.78 -21.98
CA GLU A 232 -8.68 -9.36 -22.76
C GLU A 232 -8.46 -10.86 -23.05
N PRO A 233 -7.31 -11.28 -23.60
CA PRO A 233 -7.14 -12.67 -24.03
C PRO A 233 -7.09 -13.69 -22.88
N TYR A 234 -6.89 -13.23 -21.64
CA TYR A 234 -6.83 -14.06 -20.43
C TYR A 234 -8.21 -14.23 -19.77
N MET A 235 -9.14 -13.30 -20.02
CA MET A 235 -10.44 -13.26 -19.34
C MET A 235 -11.35 -14.46 -19.65
N PRO A 236 -11.45 -15.02 -20.88
CA PRO A 236 -12.34 -16.15 -21.16
C PRO A 236 -12.09 -17.38 -20.29
N ALA A 237 -10.82 -17.69 -20.01
CA ALA A 237 -10.46 -18.83 -19.16
C ALA A 237 -10.93 -18.62 -17.71
N VAL A 238 -10.76 -17.41 -17.19
CA VAL A 238 -11.20 -17.03 -15.85
C VAL A 238 -12.73 -17.04 -15.74
N GLN A 239 -13.43 -16.45 -16.72
CA GLN A 239 -14.90 -16.44 -16.78
C GLN A 239 -15.48 -17.86 -16.72
N LYS A 240 -14.91 -18.78 -17.51
CA LYS A 240 -15.32 -20.20 -17.51
C LYS A 240 -15.08 -20.86 -16.15
N ARG A 241 -13.93 -20.61 -15.52
CA ARG A 241 -13.58 -21.22 -14.23
C ARG A 241 -14.45 -20.70 -13.10
N LEU A 242 -14.66 -19.39 -13.03
CA LEU A 242 -15.42 -18.72 -11.97
C LEU A 242 -16.93 -18.72 -12.23
N LYS A 243 -17.38 -19.12 -13.43
CA LYS A 243 -18.78 -19.14 -13.87
C LYS A 243 -19.46 -17.77 -13.76
N VAL A 244 -18.76 -16.73 -14.21
CA VAL A 244 -19.24 -15.35 -14.25
C VAL A 244 -19.13 -14.77 -15.65
N ASP A 245 -20.02 -13.84 -15.99
CA ASP A 245 -19.90 -13.04 -17.20
C ASP A 245 -18.75 -12.00 -17.10
N ARG A 246 -18.50 -11.29 -18.20
CA ARG A 246 -17.40 -10.33 -18.30
C ARG A 246 -17.60 -9.11 -17.39
N GLU A 247 -18.83 -8.59 -17.31
CA GLU A 247 -19.16 -7.42 -16.51
C GLU A 247 -18.99 -7.72 -15.02
N THR A 248 -19.51 -8.85 -14.56
CA THR A 248 -19.35 -9.36 -13.21
C THR A 248 -17.87 -9.55 -12.86
N LEU A 249 -17.07 -10.15 -13.75
CA LEU A 249 -15.64 -10.32 -13.54
C LEU A 249 -14.91 -8.97 -13.37
N LEU A 250 -15.19 -8.00 -14.24
CA LEU A 250 -14.57 -6.68 -14.17
C LEU A 250 -14.99 -5.92 -12.91
N GLY A 251 -16.26 -6.02 -12.51
CA GLY A 251 -16.74 -5.48 -11.24
C GLY A 251 -16.04 -6.08 -10.02
N GLN A 252 -15.85 -7.41 -10.01
CA GLN A 252 -15.11 -8.10 -8.94
C GLN A 252 -13.62 -7.73 -8.92
N LEU A 253 -12.96 -7.68 -10.08
CA LEU A 253 -11.57 -7.21 -10.20
C LEU A 253 -11.42 -5.80 -9.65
N ARG A 254 -12.31 -4.88 -10.04
CA ARG A 254 -12.32 -3.50 -9.57
C ARG A 254 -12.43 -3.42 -8.05
N TYR A 255 -13.38 -4.15 -7.49
CA TYR A 255 -13.60 -4.18 -6.04
C TYR A 255 -12.44 -4.79 -5.24
N TRP A 256 -11.80 -5.83 -5.80
CA TRP A 256 -10.71 -6.53 -5.11
C TRP A 256 -9.38 -5.80 -5.20
N TYR A 257 -9.04 -5.25 -6.37
CA TYR A 257 -7.66 -4.88 -6.70
C TYR A 257 -7.47 -3.44 -7.19
N ASN A 258 -8.54 -2.72 -7.55
CA ASN A 258 -8.46 -1.30 -7.94
C ASN A 258 -8.73 -0.39 -6.75
N GLY A 259 -8.24 0.84 -6.83
CA GLY A 259 -8.60 1.89 -5.87
C GLY A 259 -7.40 2.67 -5.35
N TYR A 260 -6.18 2.33 -5.77
CA TYR A 260 -5.01 3.15 -5.47
C TYR A 260 -5.06 4.44 -6.28
N ARG A 261 -4.86 5.57 -5.59
CA ARG A 261 -4.94 6.94 -6.09
C ARG A 261 -3.79 7.78 -5.53
N TRP A 262 -3.16 8.56 -6.38
CA TRP A 262 -2.14 9.56 -6.03
C TRP A 262 -2.50 10.97 -6.47
N ASP A 263 -3.44 11.07 -7.40
CA ASP A 263 -4.28 12.22 -7.69
C ASP A 263 -5.72 11.89 -7.25
N LEU A 264 -6.67 12.80 -7.49
CA LEU A 264 -8.09 12.54 -7.22
C LEU A 264 -8.86 12.06 -8.45
N GLU A 265 -8.24 12.08 -9.62
CA GLU A 265 -8.87 11.80 -10.92
C GLU A 265 -8.66 10.33 -11.32
N SER A 266 -7.44 9.82 -11.13
CA SER A 266 -7.04 8.51 -11.61
C SER A 266 -7.12 7.46 -10.51
N SER A 267 -7.38 6.23 -10.89
CA SER A 267 -7.24 5.08 -10.01
C SER A 267 -6.68 3.88 -10.75
N VAL A 268 -5.77 3.17 -10.08
CA VAL A 268 -5.07 2.04 -10.67
C VAL A 268 -5.17 0.77 -9.83
N TYR A 269 -5.05 -0.34 -10.54
CA TYR A 269 -4.85 -1.66 -10.00
C TYR A 269 -3.40 -1.89 -9.60
N ASN A 270 -3.18 -2.66 -8.53
CA ASN A 270 -1.85 -3.17 -8.24
C ASN A 270 -1.41 -4.20 -9.32
N PRO A 271 -0.27 -4.00 -10.00
CA PRO A 271 0.17 -4.90 -11.07
C PRO A 271 0.37 -6.34 -10.64
N TYR A 272 0.96 -6.54 -9.45
CA TYR A 272 1.26 -7.88 -8.94
C TYR A 272 -0.02 -8.63 -8.58
N SER A 273 -1.01 -7.99 -7.96
CA SER A 273 -2.31 -8.61 -7.68
C SER A 273 -3.03 -9.03 -8.96
N ILE A 274 -3.03 -8.19 -10.00
CA ILE A 274 -3.64 -8.53 -11.30
C ILE A 274 -2.93 -9.69 -11.98
N LEU A 275 -1.60 -9.63 -12.09
CA LEU A 275 -0.82 -10.71 -12.72
C LEU A 275 -1.01 -12.03 -11.97
N SER A 276 -0.98 -11.99 -10.64
CA SER A 276 -1.17 -13.18 -9.80
C SER A 276 -2.60 -13.72 -9.88
N PHE A 277 -3.60 -12.84 -9.97
CA PHE A 277 -5.00 -13.23 -10.17
C PHE A 277 -5.17 -14.00 -11.47
N PHE A 278 -4.67 -13.48 -12.60
CA PHE A 278 -4.82 -14.18 -13.89
C PHE A 278 -4.02 -15.48 -13.95
N GLN A 279 -2.91 -15.59 -13.21
CA GLN A 279 -2.15 -16.83 -13.07
C GLN A 279 -2.89 -17.86 -12.21
N ALA A 280 -3.41 -17.46 -11.05
CA ALA A 280 -4.09 -18.35 -10.10
C ALA A 280 -5.56 -18.62 -10.48
N GLN A 281 -6.16 -17.73 -11.26
CA GLN A 281 -7.58 -17.69 -11.62
C GLN A 281 -8.51 -17.78 -10.40
N ALA A 282 -8.16 -17.05 -9.35
CA ALA A 282 -8.89 -16.99 -8.09
C ALA A 282 -8.57 -15.70 -7.34
N PHE A 283 -9.59 -15.11 -6.69
CA PHE A 283 -9.41 -13.94 -5.83
C PHE A 283 -8.70 -14.32 -4.52
N ARG A 284 -7.56 -13.66 -4.26
CA ARG A 284 -6.70 -13.84 -3.07
C ARG A 284 -6.00 -12.53 -2.70
N ASN A 285 -5.34 -12.52 -1.55
CA ASN A 285 -4.63 -11.36 -0.98
C ASN A 285 -3.14 -11.34 -1.38
N PHE A 286 -2.86 -11.38 -2.68
CA PHE A 286 -1.51 -11.46 -3.26
C PHE A 286 -0.54 -10.36 -2.79
N TRP A 287 -0.95 -9.10 -2.83
CA TRP A 287 -0.09 -7.96 -2.47
C TRP A 287 0.27 -7.99 -0.99
N PHE A 288 -0.70 -8.25 -0.12
CA PHE A 288 -0.47 -8.26 1.32
C PHE A 288 0.47 -9.38 1.76
N GLU A 289 0.30 -10.59 1.20
CA GLU A 289 1.19 -11.74 1.45
C GLU A 289 2.65 -11.49 1.02
N SER A 290 2.89 -10.50 0.15
CA SER A 290 4.23 -10.20 -0.37
C SER A 290 5.15 -9.43 0.61
N GLY A 291 4.63 -9.00 1.75
CA GLY A 291 5.43 -8.49 2.86
C GLY A 291 4.70 -7.50 3.76
N THR A 292 4.23 -7.97 4.92
CA THR A 292 3.62 -7.15 5.97
C THR A 292 4.71 -6.48 6.83
N PRO A 293 4.68 -5.16 7.04
CA PRO A 293 5.62 -4.50 7.92
C PRO A 293 5.30 -4.84 9.38
N THR A 294 6.21 -5.56 10.02
CA THR A 294 6.16 -5.93 11.45
C THR A 294 6.16 -4.70 12.38
N PHE A 295 6.56 -3.54 11.87
CA PHE A 295 6.61 -2.29 12.64
C PHE A 295 5.27 -1.54 12.69
N LEU A 296 4.35 -1.79 11.74
CA LEU A 296 3.05 -1.12 11.71
C LEU A 296 2.20 -1.39 12.97
N PRO A 297 2.06 -2.62 13.49
CA PRO A 297 1.37 -2.88 14.74
C PRO A 297 1.94 -2.09 15.91
N LYS A 298 3.28 -1.97 15.98
CA LYS A 298 3.97 -1.24 17.04
C LYS A 298 3.61 0.25 17.00
N LEU A 299 3.61 0.85 15.79
CA LEU A 299 3.18 2.24 15.59
C LEU A 299 1.70 2.44 15.97
N MET A 300 0.83 1.54 15.53
CA MET A 300 -0.61 1.61 15.83
C MET A 300 -0.89 1.49 17.33
N HIS A 301 -0.18 0.59 18.02
CA HIS A 301 -0.29 0.42 19.45
C HIS A 301 0.18 1.66 20.21
N ARG A 302 1.32 2.25 19.80
CA ARG A 302 1.86 3.49 20.38
C ARG A 302 0.87 4.65 20.21
N ASP A 303 0.32 4.81 19.00
CA ASP A 303 -0.56 5.95 18.67
C ASP A 303 -2.00 5.73 19.12
N LYS A 304 -2.33 4.56 19.69
CA LYS A 304 -3.68 4.15 20.08
C LYS A 304 -4.69 4.33 18.93
N VAL A 305 -4.24 4.07 17.70
CA VAL A 305 -5.10 4.15 16.51
C VAL A 305 -5.62 2.77 16.20
N TYR A 306 -6.90 2.59 16.45
CA TYR A 306 -7.55 1.29 16.34
C TYR A 306 -8.51 1.17 15.14
N ARG A 307 -8.73 2.28 14.44
CA ARG A 307 -9.64 2.37 13.30
C ARG A 307 -8.95 3.12 12.19
N LEU A 308 -9.06 2.58 10.99
CA LEU A 308 -8.24 3.00 9.87
C LEU A 308 -9.04 3.54 8.67
N ASP A 309 -10.33 3.76 8.84
CA ASP A 309 -11.22 4.26 7.80
C ASP A 309 -11.46 5.77 7.93
N LYS A 310 -11.54 6.45 6.79
CA LYS A 310 -11.90 7.88 6.66
C LYS A 310 -11.02 8.81 7.50
N PHE A 311 -9.71 8.77 7.30
CA PHE A 311 -8.83 9.76 7.92
C PHE A 311 -8.87 11.07 7.18
N LYS A 312 -8.98 12.16 7.92
CA LYS A 312 -8.83 13.50 7.40
C LYS A 312 -7.45 14.03 7.72
N VAL A 313 -6.66 14.39 6.70
CA VAL A 313 -5.30 14.89 6.87
C VAL A 313 -5.04 16.12 6.00
N ASP A 314 -4.13 16.97 6.47
CA ASP A 314 -3.57 18.05 5.66
C ASP A 314 -2.49 17.48 4.71
N GLU A 315 -2.31 18.10 3.55
CA GLU A 315 -1.31 17.65 2.56
C GLU A 315 0.12 17.66 3.12
N LEU A 316 0.44 18.63 3.98
CA LEU A 316 1.77 18.74 4.60
C LEU A 316 2.10 17.51 5.45
N MET A 317 1.09 16.87 6.05
CA MET A 317 1.30 15.63 6.77
C MET A 317 1.72 14.49 5.86
N LEU A 318 1.33 14.46 4.57
CA LEU A 318 1.70 13.38 3.64
C LEU A 318 3.14 13.49 3.12
N GLY A 319 3.75 14.67 3.26
CA GLY A 319 4.99 15.05 2.59
C GLY A 319 6.29 14.68 3.30
N ASN A 320 6.38 14.81 4.64
CA ASN A 320 7.66 14.77 5.36
C ASN A 320 7.59 14.04 6.71
N TYR A 321 8.52 13.09 6.95
CA TYR A 321 8.69 12.43 8.25
C TYR A 321 10.12 12.47 8.76
N ASP A 322 10.22 12.62 10.07
CA ASP A 322 11.39 12.33 10.87
C ASP A 322 11.34 10.86 11.34
N LEU A 323 12.50 10.18 11.35
CA LEU A 323 12.63 8.83 11.88
C LEU A 323 12.30 8.76 13.39
N GLU A 324 12.46 9.87 14.13
CA GLU A 324 12.16 9.92 15.57
C GLU A 324 10.68 10.15 15.87
N THR A 325 9.94 10.77 14.95
CA THR A 325 8.53 11.11 15.13
C THR A 325 7.68 10.53 14.00
N LEU A 326 7.92 9.26 13.69
CA LEU A 326 7.14 8.51 12.71
C LEU A 326 5.65 8.63 13.02
N GLN A 327 4.87 9.19 12.10
CA GLN A 327 3.42 9.26 12.22
C GLN A 327 2.78 8.08 11.49
N LEU A 328 1.69 7.52 12.02
CA LEU A 328 1.06 6.34 11.43
C LEU A 328 0.44 6.60 10.05
N ILE A 329 -0.42 7.61 9.93
CA ILE A 329 -1.30 7.81 8.76
C ILE A 329 -0.51 8.04 7.45
N PRO A 330 0.34 9.07 7.39
CA PRO A 330 1.60 9.05 6.68
C PRO A 330 2.20 7.74 6.14
N VAL A 331 2.73 6.91 7.04
CA VAL A 331 3.41 5.66 6.70
C VAL A 331 2.45 4.75 5.97
N MET A 332 1.22 4.65 6.46
CA MET A 332 0.17 3.83 5.85
C MET A 332 -0.19 4.27 4.44
N PHE A 333 -0.25 5.57 4.17
CA PHE A 333 -0.45 6.09 2.81
C PHE A 333 0.70 5.68 1.88
N GLN A 334 1.94 5.96 2.27
CA GLN A 334 3.11 5.73 1.42
C GLN A 334 3.37 4.24 1.16
N THR A 335 3.14 3.41 2.19
CA THR A 335 3.26 1.95 2.08
C THR A 335 2.08 1.29 1.38
N GLY A 336 1.03 2.04 1.01
CA GLY A 336 -0.10 1.58 0.21
C GLY A 336 -1.25 0.94 0.98
N TYR A 337 -1.28 1.10 2.30
CA TYR A 337 -2.43 0.69 3.13
C TYR A 337 -3.57 1.69 3.08
N LEU A 338 -3.27 2.97 2.88
CA LEU A 338 -4.25 4.03 2.67
C LEU A 338 -4.01 4.72 1.32
N THR A 339 -5.05 5.35 0.80
CA THR A 339 -5.00 6.09 -0.46
C THR A 339 -5.97 7.27 -0.45
N LEU A 340 -5.77 8.22 -1.38
CA LEU A 340 -6.64 9.40 -1.49
C LEU A 340 -8.06 8.98 -1.92
N GLN A 341 -9.08 9.60 -1.33
CA GLN A 341 -10.49 9.39 -1.70
C GLN A 341 -11.14 10.66 -2.23
N SER A 342 -10.97 11.77 -1.51
CA SER A 342 -11.50 13.08 -1.88
C SER A 342 -10.73 14.17 -1.17
N GLN A 343 -10.96 15.41 -1.58
CA GLN A 343 -10.51 16.60 -0.88
C GLN A 343 -11.70 17.49 -0.58
N ASP A 344 -11.72 18.09 0.60
CA ASP A 344 -12.77 19.03 0.98
C ASP A 344 -12.45 20.47 0.52
N LYS A 345 -13.41 21.37 0.72
CA LYS A 345 -13.28 22.79 0.37
C LYS A 345 -12.16 23.54 1.10
N HIS A 346 -11.57 22.95 2.14
CA HIS A 346 -10.47 23.52 2.92
C HIS A 346 -9.11 22.94 2.50
N GLY A 347 -9.07 22.11 1.46
CA GLY A 347 -7.84 21.47 0.99
C GLY A 347 -7.46 20.20 1.75
N MET A 348 -8.30 19.73 2.67
CA MET A 348 -8.02 18.55 3.49
C MET A 348 -8.35 17.28 2.73
N TYR A 349 -7.44 16.30 2.74
CA TYR A 349 -7.64 15.01 2.09
C TYR A 349 -8.35 14.02 3.02
N TRP A 350 -9.27 13.26 2.44
CA TRP A 350 -9.83 12.04 3.03
C TRP A 350 -9.08 10.83 2.50
N LEU A 351 -8.65 9.95 3.42
CA LEU A 351 -7.97 8.70 3.13
C LEU A 351 -8.80 7.50 3.58
N ASP A 352 -8.73 6.42 2.81
CA ASP A 352 -9.29 5.11 3.18
C ASP A 352 -8.44 4.00 2.54
N TYR A 353 -8.75 2.75 2.86
CA TYR A 353 -8.17 1.59 2.18
C TYR A 353 -8.44 1.66 0.67
N PRO A 354 -7.46 1.27 -0.16
CA PRO A 354 -7.64 1.29 -1.61
C PRO A 354 -8.70 0.30 -2.07
N ASN A 355 -8.73 -0.90 -1.49
CA ASN A 355 -9.54 -2.00 -2.00
C ASN A 355 -9.85 -3.06 -0.94
N ARG A 356 -10.63 -4.06 -1.33
CA ARG A 356 -11.01 -5.18 -0.46
C ARG A 356 -9.81 -6.00 0.00
N GLU A 357 -8.82 -6.24 -0.86
CA GLU A 357 -7.62 -7.02 -0.52
C GLU A 357 -6.89 -6.40 0.67
N VAL A 358 -6.61 -5.10 0.61
CA VAL A 358 -5.87 -4.39 1.66
C VAL A 358 -6.72 -4.28 2.92
N ARG A 359 -7.99 -3.87 2.79
CA ARG A 359 -8.91 -3.73 3.93
C ARG A 359 -9.06 -5.03 4.70
N ARG A 360 -9.35 -6.13 3.99
CA ARG A 360 -9.53 -7.46 4.61
C ARG A 360 -8.25 -7.93 5.29
N SER A 361 -7.11 -7.80 4.61
CA SER A 361 -5.84 -8.27 5.16
C SER A 361 -5.38 -7.47 6.38
N MET A 362 -5.55 -6.15 6.37
CA MET A 362 -5.26 -5.30 7.53
C MET A 362 -6.16 -5.62 8.70
N LEU A 363 -7.46 -5.82 8.47
CA LEU A 363 -8.35 -6.29 9.53
C LEU A 363 -7.89 -7.63 10.07
N ILE A 364 -7.56 -8.61 9.20
CA ILE A 364 -7.03 -9.92 9.59
C ILE A 364 -5.82 -9.78 10.54
N PHE A 365 -4.88 -8.96 10.10
CA PHE A 365 -3.63 -8.73 10.80
C PHE A 365 -3.82 -8.05 12.16
N LEU A 366 -4.58 -6.95 12.22
CA LEU A 366 -4.79 -6.20 13.47
C LEU A 366 -5.50 -7.01 14.54
N MET A 367 -6.47 -7.82 14.11
CA MET A 367 -7.15 -8.72 15.02
C MET A 367 -6.22 -9.77 15.60
N SER A 368 -5.33 -10.33 14.79
CA SER A 368 -4.36 -11.31 15.26
C SER A 368 -3.44 -10.70 16.32
N GLU A 369 -2.99 -9.47 16.07
CA GLU A 369 -2.16 -8.71 17.00
C GLU A 369 -2.88 -8.37 18.31
N TRP A 370 -4.16 -7.97 18.29
CA TRP A 370 -4.88 -7.53 19.50
C TRP A 370 -5.56 -8.67 20.26
N ALA A 371 -6.05 -9.69 19.57
CA ALA A 371 -6.59 -10.88 20.22
C ALA A 371 -5.46 -11.78 20.78
N HIS A 372 -4.20 -11.55 20.39
CA HIS A 372 -3.08 -12.46 20.63
C HIS A 372 -3.38 -13.88 20.12
N VAL A 373 -4.10 -13.97 19.00
CA VAL A 373 -4.48 -15.22 18.35
C VAL A 373 -3.79 -15.27 16.99
N GLU A 374 -3.28 -16.43 16.58
CA GLU A 374 -2.66 -16.54 15.26
C GLU A 374 -3.68 -16.22 14.14
N PRO A 375 -3.27 -15.54 13.06
CA PRO A 375 -4.15 -15.18 11.94
C PRO A 375 -4.96 -16.33 11.35
N ALA A 376 -4.45 -17.55 11.41
CA ALA A 376 -5.10 -18.76 10.92
C ALA A 376 -6.42 -19.07 11.65
N TYR A 377 -6.54 -18.77 12.95
CA TYR A 377 -7.76 -19.04 13.71
C TYR A 377 -8.82 -17.94 13.57
N ALA A 378 -8.40 -16.79 13.08
CA ALA A 378 -9.26 -15.64 12.98
C ALA A 378 -10.12 -15.73 11.69
N THR A 379 -9.66 -16.41 10.62
CA THR A 379 -10.42 -16.55 9.36
C THR A 379 -11.72 -17.38 9.47
N PRO A 380 -11.75 -18.56 10.14
CA PRO A 380 -12.98 -19.33 10.33
C PRO A 380 -14.08 -18.58 11.08
N MET A 381 -13.71 -17.70 12.02
CA MET A 381 -14.67 -16.90 12.79
C MET A 381 -15.37 -15.86 11.88
N VAL A 382 -14.65 -15.28 10.90
CA VAL A 382 -15.24 -14.37 9.89
C VAL A 382 -16.26 -15.10 9.01
N ALA A 383 -15.93 -16.31 8.57
CA ALA A 383 -16.85 -17.10 7.76
C ALA A 383 -18.13 -17.39 8.54
N GLN A 384 -18.00 -17.92 9.77
CA GLN A 384 -19.13 -18.23 10.64
C GLN A 384 -20.05 -17.04 10.89
N LEU A 385 -19.51 -15.83 11.03
CA LEU A 385 -20.32 -14.64 11.30
C LEU A 385 -20.96 -14.05 10.04
N ASN A 386 -20.29 -14.13 8.87
CA ASN A 386 -20.94 -13.79 7.61
C ASN A 386 -22.09 -14.76 7.32
N ASP A 387 -21.86 -16.07 7.48
CA ASP A 387 -22.90 -17.09 7.32
C ASP A 387 -24.07 -16.80 8.28
N ALA A 388 -23.79 -16.50 9.56
CA ALA A 388 -24.82 -16.14 10.53
C ALA A 388 -25.63 -14.89 10.15
N PHE A 389 -24.99 -13.84 9.62
CA PHE A 389 -25.72 -12.66 9.15
C PHE A 389 -26.50 -12.90 7.85
N ASP A 390 -25.96 -13.68 6.92
CA ASP A 390 -26.64 -14.04 5.67
C ASP A 390 -27.87 -14.92 5.95
N ASP A 391 -27.76 -15.82 6.93
CA ASP A 391 -28.83 -16.71 7.41
C ASP A 391 -29.79 -16.04 8.41
N ASN A 392 -29.53 -14.80 8.84
CA ASN A 392 -30.29 -14.08 9.87
C ASN A 392 -30.33 -14.79 11.24
N ASP A 393 -29.25 -15.49 11.59
CA ASP A 393 -29.01 -16.14 12.88
C ASP A 393 -28.25 -15.21 13.85
N VAL A 394 -28.96 -14.22 14.40
CA VAL A 394 -28.42 -13.30 15.43
C VAL A 394 -27.88 -14.06 16.66
N PRO A 395 -28.52 -15.13 17.19
CA PRO A 395 -27.93 -15.95 18.24
C PRO A 395 -26.52 -16.47 17.91
N ALA A 396 -26.29 -16.98 16.70
CA ALA A 396 -24.97 -17.43 16.27
C ALA A 396 -23.95 -16.26 16.22
N VAL A 397 -24.35 -15.07 15.78
CA VAL A 397 -23.53 -13.85 15.85
C VAL A 397 -23.05 -13.59 17.29
N ILE A 398 -23.96 -13.67 18.27
CA ILE A 398 -23.64 -13.45 19.69
C ILE A 398 -22.66 -14.51 20.22
N GLU A 399 -22.82 -15.79 19.87
CA GLU A 399 -21.92 -16.85 20.33
C GLU A 399 -20.50 -16.72 19.76
N VAL A 400 -20.37 -16.31 18.50
CA VAL A 400 -19.06 -15.98 17.92
C VAL A 400 -18.43 -14.81 18.68
N MET A 401 -19.19 -13.76 19.01
CA MET A 401 -18.68 -12.63 19.82
C MET A 401 -18.18 -13.07 21.19
N LYS A 402 -18.95 -13.86 21.93
CA LYS A 402 -18.53 -14.40 23.23
C LYS A 402 -17.22 -15.18 23.11
N THR A 403 -17.05 -15.95 22.04
CA THR A 403 -15.84 -16.75 21.79
C THR A 403 -14.61 -15.87 21.56
N VAL A 404 -14.75 -14.76 20.82
CA VAL A 404 -13.64 -13.80 20.60
C VAL A 404 -13.22 -13.15 21.92
N PHE A 405 -14.19 -12.64 22.67
CA PHE A 405 -13.91 -11.91 23.91
C PHE A 405 -13.26 -12.78 25.00
N LYS A 406 -13.65 -14.06 25.11
CA LYS A 406 -13.04 -15.01 26.04
C LYS A 406 -11.55 -15.31 25.78
N LYS A 407 -11.05 -15.07 24.57
CA LYS A 407 -9.65 -15.35 24.20
C LYS A 407 -8.68 -14.22 24.61
N ILE A 408 -9.18 -13.12 25.16
CA ILE A 408 -8.38 -11.92 25.42
C ILE A 408 -7.62 -12.03 26.75
N PRO A 409 -6.29 -11.80 26.77
CA PRO A 409 -5.49 -11.86 27.99
C PRO A 409 -5.96 -10.90 29.10
N TYR A 410 -5.92 -11.39 30.35
CA TYR A 410 -6.38 -10.67 31.55
C TYR A 410 -5.77 -9.28 31.73
N GLN A 411 -4.49 -9.11 31.39
CA GLN A 411 -3.72 -7.90 31.67
C GLN A 411 -4.13 -6.69 30.82
N ILE A 412 -4.76 -6.93 29.67
CA ILE A 412 -5.12 -5.87 28.72
C ILE A 412 -6.40 -5.14 29.14
N PHE A 413 -7.30 -5.82 29.85
CA PHE A 413 -8.58 -5.28 30.33
C PHE A 413 -8.46 -4.14 31.36
N ILE A 414 -7.28 -3.90 31.96
CA ILE A 414 -7.18 -3.11 33.19
C ILE A 414 -6.86 -1.63 32.94
N LYS A 415 -6.17 -1.27 31.84
CA LYS A 415 -5.50 0.03 31.71
C LYS A 415 -6.28 1.14 30.98
N ASP A 416 -7.18 0.79 30.05
CA ASP A 416 -7.94 1.75 29.21
C ASP A 416 -9.34 1.17 28.85
N ARG A 417 -10.15 0.86 29.89
CA ARG A 417 -11.34 -0.02 29.78
C ARG A 417 -12.27 0.31 28.61
N GLU A 418 -12.72 1.55 28.45
CA GLU A 418 -13.77 1.89 27.48
C GLU A 418 -13.25 2.01 26.03
N ALA A 419 -12.12 2.70 25.81
CA ALA A 419 -11.54 2.86 24.48
C ALA A 419 -11.02 1.54 23.88
N TYR A 420 -10.42 0.69 24.71
CA TYR A 420 -10.01 -0.67 24.31
C TYR A 420 -11.23 -1.53 23.97
N TYR A 421 -12.29 -1.41 24.77
CA TYR A 421 -13.55 -2.15 24.59
C TYR A 421 -14.25 -1.78 23.28
N HIS A 422 -14.40 -0.48 22.98
CA HIS A 422 -14.93 -0.03 21.69
C HIS A 422 -14.05 -0.45 20.51
N SER A 423 -12.74 -0.42 20.65
CA SER A 423 -11.80 -0.86 19.60
C SER A 423 -11.92 -2.35 19.32
N LEU A 424 -12.12 -3.15 20.35
CA LEU A 424 -12.30 -4.59 20.26
C LEU A 424 -13.67 -4.97 19.70
N ILE A 425 -14.75 -4.27 20.08
CA ILE A 425 -16.06 -4.39 19.44
C ILE A 425 -15.92 -4.02 17.96
N TYR A 426 -15.34 -2.86 17.67
CA TYR A 426 -15.16 -2.40 16.30
C TYR A 426 -14.38 -3.43 15.50
N LEU A 427 -13.24 -3.93 16.01
CA LEU A 427 -12.52 -5.01 15.36
C LEU A 427 -13.41 -6.22 15.21
N THR A 428 -14.06 -6.72 16.25
CA THR A 428 -14.96 -7.88 16.19
C THR A 428 -15.98 -7.70 15.06
N PHE A 429 -16.70 -6.59 14.96
CA PHE A 429 -17.71 -6.40 13.91
C PHE A 429 -17.14 -6.08 12.51
N PHE A 430 -16.10 -5.25 12.40
CA PHE A 430 -15.48 -4.91 11.11
C PHE A 430 -14.69 -6.07 10.53
N TYR A 431 -14.06 -6.84 11.40
CA TYR A 431 -13.36 -8.06 11.06
C TYR A 431 -14.32 -9.17 10.65
N LEU A 432 -15.46 -9.31 11.34
CA LEU A 432 -16.33 -10.47 11.19
C LEU A 432 -17.40 -10.34 10.10
N GLY A 433 -17.66 -9.16 9.52
CA GLY A 433 -18.69 -9.05 8.47
C GLY A 433 -18.55 -7.85 7.55
N GLN A 434 -18.34 -8.12 6.26
CA GLN A 434 -17.93 -7.18 5.20
C GLN A 434 -18.94 -6.08 4.80
N PHE A 435 -19.92 -5.78 5.65
CA PHE A 435 -20.90 -4.73 5.41
C PHE A 435 -21.18 -3.85 6.62
N ALA A 436 -20.36 -3.94 7.67
CA ALA A 436 -20.42 -3.04 8.81
C ALA A 436 -20.03 -1.60 8.39
N GLN A 437 -21.00 -0.68 8.40
CA GLN A 437 -20.71 0.74 8.61
C GLN A 437 -20.77 0.97 10.13
N ALA A 438 -19.62 1.00 10.80
CA ALA A 438 -19.56 1.48 12.18
C ALA A 438 -19.63 2.99 12.13
N GLU A 439 -20.40 3.55 13.07
CA GLU A 439 -20.47 4.98 13.27
C GLU A 439 -20.91 5.73 12.03
N VAL A 440 -22.05 5.29 11.49
CA VAL A 440 -22.81 6.12 10.58
C VAL A 440 -23.18 7.38 11.36
N ASN A 441 -22.45 8.46 11.11
CA ASN A 441 -22.80 9.78 11.62
C ASN A 441 -24.04 10.21 10.87
N GLU A 442 -25.17 10.17 11.56
CA GLU A 442 -26.44 10.69 11.07
C GLU A 442 -26.78 11.95 11.86
N ASN A 443 -27.64 12.80 11.31
CA ASN A 443 -28.06 14.05 11.95
C ASN A 443 -28.59 13.86 13.40
N ASN A 444 -29.01 12.64 13.76
CA ASN A 444 -29.62 12.32 15.05
C ASN A 444 -28.71 11.57 16.04
N GLY A 445 -27.48 11.20 15.66
CA GLY A 445 -26.54 10.47 16.54
C GLY A 445 -25.54 9.61 15.78
N ARG A 446 -24.79 8.78 16.51
CA ARG A 446 -23.79 7.84 15.99
C ARG A 446 -24.21 6.43 16.39
N VAL A 447 -24.65 5.64 15.42
CA VAL A 447 -24.93 4.21 15.61
C VAL A 447 -23.62 3.44 15.71
N ASP A 448 -23.52 2.50 16.63
CA ASP A 448 -22.24 1.79 16.80
C ASP A 448 -21.88 0.90 15.61
N CYS A 449 -22.84 0.14 15.05
CA CYS A 449 -22.60 -0.73 13.90
C CYS A 449 -23.85 -0.96 13.04
N VAL A 450 -23.71 -0.91 11.72
CA VAL A 450 -24.76 -1.28 10.76
C VAL A 450 -24.24 -2.32 9.79
N VAL A 451 -24.81 -3.52 9.74
CA VAL A 451 -24.41 -4.59 8.80
C VAL A 451 -25.45 -4.73 7.70
N LYS A 452 -25.05 -4.67 6.43
CA LYS A 452 -25.96 -4.82 5.27
C LYS A 452 -25.71 -6.11 4.51
N THR A 453 -26.58 -7.10 4.61
CA THR A 453 -26.50 -8.32 3.77
C THR A 453 -27.35 -8.14 2.50
N PRO A 454 -27.28 -9.05 1.51
CA PRO A 454 -28.21 -9.02 0.38
C PRO A 454 -29.69 -9.06 0.81
N THR A 455 -29.98 -9.57 2.01
CA THR A 455 -31.35 -9.81 2.50
C THR A 455 -31.80 -8.87 3.61
N HIS A 456 -30.92 -8.41 4.51
CA HIS A 456 -31.26 -7.67 5.72
C HIS A 456 -30.32 -6.48 5.98
N ILE A 457 -30.77 -5.54 6.81
CA ILE A 457 -29.94 -4.48 7.40
C ILE A 457 -30.00 -4.60 8.91
N TYR A 458 -28.89 -4.95 9.54
CA TYR A 458 -28.76 -5.03 10.99
C TYR A 458 -28.27 -3.69 11.55
N ILE A 459 -28.86 -3.23 12.64
CA ILE A 459 -28.52 -1.98 13.34
C ILE A 459 -28.21 -2.37 14.78
N LEU A 460 -26.94 -2.30 15.14
CA LEU A 460 -26.41 -2.78 16.41
C LEU A 460 -25.93 -1.62 17.27
N GLU A 461 -26.27 -1.69 18.55
CA GLU A 461 -25.81 -0.76 19.58
C GLU A 461 -25.23 -1.54 20.75
N PHE A 462 -24.08 -1.10 21.23
CA PHE A 462 -23.35 -1.77 22.30
C PHE A 462 -23.34 -0.93 23.57
N LYS A 463 -23.41 -1.59 24.72
CA LYS A 463 -23.16 -0.99 26.03
C LYS A 463 -22.16 -1.81 26.82
N LEU A 464 -21.40 -1.11 27.67
CA LEU A 464 -20.52 -1.70 28.67
C LEU A 464 -21.12 -1.44 30.04
N ASP A 465 -21.26 -2.50 30.84
CA ASP A 465 -21.77 -2.47 32.23
C ASP A 465 -23.13 -1.76 32.37
N LYS A 466 -24.05 -1.98 31.41
CA LYS A 466 -25.45 -1.54 31.46
C LYS A 466 -26.40 -2.72 31.19
N THR A 467 -27.36 -2.57 30.26
CA THR A 467 -28.28 -3.63 29.81
C THR A 467 -28.55 -3.51 28.31
N ALA A 468 -28.92 -4.62 27.68
CA ALA A 468 -29.26 -4.65 26.26
C ALA A 468 -30.49 -3.79 25.93
N GLN A 469 -31.40 -3.63 26.89
CA GLN A 469 -32.57 -2.75 26.76
C GLN A 469 -32.20 -1.28 26.67
N VAL A 470 -31.14 -0.84 27.37
CA VAL A 470 -30.63 0.54 27.23
C VAL A 470 -30.08 0.77 25.82
N ALA A 471 -29.40 -0.22 25.24
CA ALA A 471 -28.95 -0.18 23.86
C ALA A 471 -30.13 -0.09 22.88
N MET A 472 -31.13 -0.96 23.04
CA MET A 472 -32.35 -0.97 22.20
C MET A 472 -33.14 0.35 22.29
N ALA A 473 -33.29 0.90 23.49
CA ALA A 473 -33.95 2.19 23.71
C ALA A 473 -33.21 3.33 22.97
N GLN A 474 -31.87 3.29 22.91
CA GLN A 474 -31.11 4.26 22.15
C GLN A 474 -31.32 4.12 20.64
N ILE A 475 -31.29 2.88 20.10
CA ILE A 475 -31.54 2.63 18.67
C ILE A 475 -32.87 3.24 18.24
N LYS A 476 -33.93 2.97 19.00
CA LYS A 476 -35.28 3.47 18.73
C LYS A 476 -35.40 4.97 18.96
N GLY A 477 -34.87 5.47 20.08
CA GLY A 477 -34.96 6.87 20.46
C GLY A 477 -34.23 7.82 19.50
N ARG A 478 -33.21 7.33 18.80
CA ARG A 478 -32.49 8.08 17.76
C ARG A 478 -32.99 7.82 16.33
N ASP A 479 -33.92 6.88 16.15
CA ASP A 479 -34.45 6.46 14.84
C ASP A 479 -33.34 6.04 13.85
N TYR A 480 -32.36 5.26 14.31
CA TYR A 480 -31.25 4.80 13.45
C TYR A 480 -31.72 3.97 12.24
N ALA A 481 -32.90 3.33 12.33
CA ALA A 481 -33.50 2.63 11.20
C ALA A 481 -34.04 3.58 10.12
N GLY A 482 -34.30 4.85 10.47
CA GLY A 482 -34.85 5.87 9.60
C GLY A 482 -34.03 6.11 8.33
N ALA A 483 -32.70 6.05 8.42
CA ALA A 483 -31.82 6.24 7.27
C ALA A 483 -31.87 5.14 6.21
N PHE A 484 -32.52 4.01 6.51
CA PHE A 484 -32.65 2.89 5.59
C PHE A 484 -34.10 2.65 5.16
N ARG A 485 -35.03 3.58 5.41
CA ARG A 485 -36.45 3.41 5.05
C ARG A 485 -36.66 3.10 3.56
N ASP A 486 -35.91 3.76 2.69
CA ASP A 486 -35.99 3.58 1.23
C ASP A 486 -35.36 2.26 0.75
N ASP A 487 -34.67 1.52 1.62
CA ASP A 487 -34.11 0.23 1.31
C ASP A 487 -35.15 -0.88 1.58
N PRO A 488 -35.46 -1.74 0.59
CA PRO A 488 -36.52 -2.75 0.73
C PRO A 488 -36.16 -3.89 1.69
N ARG A 489 -34.90 -4.03 2.10
CA ARG A 489 -34.47 -5.08 3.03
C ARG A 489 -35.05 -4.85 4.43
N PRO A 490 -35.44 -5.90 5.18
CA PRO A 490 -35.88 -5.75 6.56
C PRO A 490 -34.76 -5.22 7.46
N LYS A 491 -35.14 -4.41 8.46
CA LYS A 491 -34.21 -3.77 9.39
C LYS A 491 -34.28 -4.51 10.73
N VAL A 492 -33.17 -5.12 11.14
CA VAL A 492 -33.07 -5.88 12.39
C VAL A 492 -32.29 -5.06 13.41
N LEU A 493 -32.95 -4.64 14.48
CA LEU A 493 -32.36 -3.89 15.59
C LEU A 493 -31.77 -4.88 16.60
N VAL A 494 -30.54 -4.67 17.04
CA VAL A 494 -29.88 -5.55 18.02
C VAL A 494 -29.20 -4.71 19.11
N GLY A 495 -29.74 -4.79 20.33
CA GLY A 495 -29.11 -4.18 21.50
C GLY A 495 -28.25 -5.22 22.20
N ILE A 496 -26.98 -4.91 22.46
CA ILE A 496 -26.04 -5.85 23.10
C ILE A 496 -25.36 -5.16 24.27
N ASN A 497 -25.33 -5.82 25.41
CA ASN A 497 -24.57 -5.34 26.55
C ASN A 497 -23.50 -6.34 26.96
N PHE A 498 -22.38 -5.79 27.36
CA PHE A 498 -21.20 -6.52 27.74
C PHE A 498 -20.79 -6.15 29.14
N SER A 499 -20.24 -7.13 29.82
CA SER A 499 -19.79 -6.97 31.20
C SER A 499 -18.26 -6.93 31.24
N SER A 500 -17.71 -5.91 31.88
CA SER A 500 -16.28 -5.82 32.17
C SER A 500 -15.83 -6.88 33.19
N GLU A 501 -16.77 -7.40 33.98
CA GLU A 501 -16.58 -8.50 34.92
C GLU A 501 -16.56 -9.87 34.20
N LEU A 502 -17.59 -10.17 33.40
CA LEU A 502 -17.67 -11.42 32.63
C LEU A 502 -16.68 -11.44 31.46
N LYS A 503 -16.20 -10.27 31.04
CA LYS A 503 -15.31 -10.07 29.88
C LYS A 503 -15.90 -10.68 28.62
N SER A 504 -17.21 -10.53 28.45
CA SER A 504 -18.01 -11.15 27.41
C SER A 504 -19.37 -10.45 27.30
N VAL A 505 -20.17 -10.83 26.31
CA VAL A 505 -21.59 -10.45 26.22
C VAL A 505 -22.33 -10.99 27.45
N ASP A 506 -23.05 -10.12 28.14
CA ASP A 506 -23.87 -10.44 29.32
C ASP A 506 -25.31 -10.73 28.88
N ASP A 507 -25.96 -9.74 28.23
CA ASP A 507 -27.31 -9.85 27.68
C ASP A 507 -27.43 -9.19 26.29
N TRP A 508 -28.45 -9.59 25.53
CA TRP A 508 -28.77 -9.04 24.22
C TRP A 508 -30.27 -9.11 23.92
N VAL A 509 -30.77 -8.24 23.04
CA VAL A 509 -32.17 -8.20 22.58
C VAL A 509 -32.24 -7.89 21.08
N MET A 510 -33.21 -8.46 20.38
CA MET A 510 -33.44 -8.20 18.95
C MET A 510 -34.90 -7.84 18.65
N GLU A 511 -35.11 -6.96 17.67
CA GLU A 511 -36.42 -6.59 17.15
C GLU A 511 -36.34 -6.29 15.64
N VAL A 512 -37.41 -6.52 14.89
CA VAL A 512 -37.50 -6.08 13.50
C VAL A 512 -38.19 -4.72 13.48
N ALA A 513 -37.55 -3.72 12.85
CA ALA A 513 -38.16 -2.41 12.71
C ALA A 513 -39.37 -2.48 11.77
N PRO A 514 -40.43 -1.71 12.06
CA PRO A 514 -41.68 -1.72 11.31
C PRO A 514 -41.55 -1.23 9.86
#